data_AF-A0A447U1Y4-F1
#
_entry.id   AF-A0A447U1Y4-F1
#
_cell.length_a   1.000
_cell.length_b   1.000
_cell.length_c   1.000
_cell.angle_alpha   90.00
_cell.angle_beta   90.00
_cell.angle_gamma   90.00
#
_symmetry.space_group_name_H-M   'P 1'
#
loop_
_entity.id
_entity.type
_entity.pdbx_description
1 polymer ?
#
loop_
_entity_poly.entity_id
_entity_poly.type
_entity_poly.pdbx_seq_one_letter_code
_entity_poly.pdbx_strand_id
1 'polypeptide(L)'
;MEFVDIAGLVKGASKGEGLGNQFLTNIRETEAIGHVVRCFENDNIIHVAGKVNPAEDIDVINTELALADLDTCERAIHRVQKKAKGGDKDAKAELAALEKMPAAPGRSGDAAFAGPDGRR
;
A
#
# COMPACT_ATOMS: atom_id res chain seq x y z
N MET A 1 -4.75 -24.02 1.65
CA MET A 1 -5.09 -22.59 1.46
C MET A 1 -5.62 -22.09 2.78
N GLU A 2 -5.00 -21.04 3.33
CA GLU A 2 -5.30 -20.46 4.64
C GLU A 2 -5.79 -19.03 4.43
N PHE A 3 -6.78 -18.59 5.19
CA PHE A 3 -7.33 -17.24 5.14
C PHE A 3 -7.13 -16.58 6.49
N VAL A 4 -6.53 -15.39 6.47
CA VAL A 4 -6.40 -14.53 7.64
C VAL A 4 -7.40 -13.39 7.48
N ASP A 5 -8.30 -13.25 8.45
CA ASP A 5 -9.19 -12.09 8.51
C ASP A 5 -8.44 -10.88 9.05
N ILE A 6 -8.43 -9.80 8.28
CA ILE A 6 -7.70 -8.58 8.62
C ILE A 6 -8.74 -7.45 8.77
N ALA A 7 -8.67 -6.74 9.90
CA ALA A 7 -9.57 -5.63 10.21
C ALA A 7 -9.62 -4.58 9.07
N GLY A 8 -10.72 -3.88 8.88
CA GLY A 8 -10.84 -2.90 7.79
C GLY A 8 -9.85 -1.72 7.90
N LEU A 9 -9.30 -1.30 6.76
CA LEU A 9 -8.43 -0.13 6.67
C LEU A 9 -9.25 1.16 6.56
N VAL A 10 -8.80 2.21 7.22
CA VAL A 10 -9.35 3.56 7.08
C VAL A 10 -8.28 4.52 6.56
N LYS A 11 -8.70 5.63 5.95
CA LYS A 11 -7.80 6.72 5.53
C LYS A 11 -6.88 7.13 6.70
N GLY A 12 -5.57 7.22 6.44
CA GLY A 12 -4.55 7.61 7.41
C GLY A 12 -3.83 6.46 8.12
N ALA A 13 -4.12 5.20 7.79
CA ALA A 13 -3.47 4.05 8.43
C ALA A 13 -1.95 3.96 8.19
N SER A 14 -1.47 4.45 7.04
CA SER A 14 -0.04 4.57 6.71
C SER A 14 0.75 5.41 7.71
N LYS A 15 0.10 6.33 8.44
CA LYS A 15 0.75 7.18 9.45
C LYS A 15 1.08 6.45 10.75
N GLY A 16 0.62 5.20 10.92
CA GLY A 16 0.97 4.36 12.07
C GLY A 16 0.22 4.70 13.36
N GLU A 17 -0.80 5.56 13.31
CA GLU A 17 -1.64 5.86 14.47
C GLU A 17 -2.76 4.80 14.61
N GLY A 18 -2.87 4.17 15.78
CA GLY A 18 -3.95 3.24 16.12
C GLY A 18 -3.86 1.86 15.47
N LEU A 19 -5.00 1.31 15.06
CA LEU A 19 -5.16 -0.05 14.50
C LEU A 19 -4.47 -0.24 13.13
N GLY A 20 -4.09 0.85 12.44
CA GLY A 20 -3.47 0.80 11.12
C GLY A 20 -2.11 0.10 11.08
N ASN A 21 -1.29 0.21 12.14
CA ASN A 21 0.01 -0.45 12.17
C ASN A 21 -0.11 -1.98 12.38
N GLN A 22 -1.12 -2.42 13.14
CA GLN A 22 -1.42 -3.86 13.31
C GLN A 22 -1.93 -4.46 12.00
N PHE A 23 -2.78 -3.72 11.27
CA PHE A 23 -3.23 -4.09 9.93
C PHE A 23 -2.07 -4.32 8.95
N LEU A 24 -1.16 -3.35 8.83
CA LEU A 24 -0.01 -3.44 7.92
C LEU A 24 0.94 -4.58 8.29
N THR A 25 1.08 -4.88 9.59
CA THR A 25 1.86 -6.02 10.07
C THR A 25 1.24 -7.34 9.62
N ASN A 26 -0.07 -7.52 9.80
CA ASN A 26 -0.77 -8.74 9.38
C ASN A 26 -0.68 -8.95 7.87
N ILE A 27 -0.77 -7.88 7.07
CA ILE A 27 -0.62 -7.99 5.61
C ILE A 27 0.78 -8.48 5.22
N ARG A 28 1.83 -8.02 5.90
CA ARG A 28 3.22 -8.43 5.61
C ARG A 28 3.48 -9.92 5.85
N GLU A 29 2.63 -10.57 6.65
CA GLU A 29 2.71 -12.01 6.92
C GLU A 29 1.91 -12.83 5.88
N THR A 30 1.21 -12.19 4.94
CA THR A 30 0.42 -12.86 3.91
C THR A 30 1.04 -12.76 2.52
N GLU A 31 0.79 -13.76 1.68
CA GLU A 31 1.31 -13.82 0.31
C GLU A 31 0.36 -13.20 -0.72
N ALA A 32 -0.92 -13.07 -0.39
CA ALA A 32 -1.95 -12.52 -1.26
C ALA A 32 -3.04 -11.79 -0.46
N ILE A 33 -3.57 -10.71 -1.02
CA ILE A 33 -4.61 -9.88 -0.40
C ILE A 33 -5.90 -10.04 -1.20
N GLY A 34 -6.97 -10.47 -0.52
CA GLY A 34 -8.33 -10.46 -1.07
C GLY A 34 -9.04 -9.18 -0.69
N HIS A 35 -9.33 -8.32 -1.67
CA HIS A 35 -9.99 -7.04 -1.41
C HIS A 35 -11.52 -7.20 -1.48
N VAL A 36 -12.18 -7.10 -0.32
CA VAL A 36 -13.65 -7.11 -0.24
C VAL A 36 -14.18 -5.67 -0.27
N VAL A 37 -14.92 -5.34 -1.33
CA VAL A 37 -15.44 -3.99 -1.58
C VAL A 37 -16.96 -4.00 -1.50
N ARG A 38 -17.54 -3.00 -0.82
CA ARG A 38 -19.00 -2.86 -0.70
C ARG A 38 -19.57 -2.26 -1.98
N CYS A 39 -20.38 -3.04 -2.71
CA CYS A 39 -21.04 -2.61 -3.95
C CYS A 39 -22.57 -2.52 -3.83
N PHE A 40 -23.10 -2.27 -2.62
CA PHE A 40 -24.54 -2.16 -2.38
C PHE A 40 -24.88 -1.11 -1.33
N GLU A 41 -26.04 -0.47 -1.48
CA GLU A 41 -26.59 0.50 -0.53
C GLU A 41 -27.50 -0.20 0.50
N ASN A 42 -27.43 0.23 1.76
CA ASN A 42 -28.30 -0.24 2.85
C ASN A 42 -28.28 0.80 3.96
N ASP A 43 -29.44 1.40 4.23
CA ASP A 43 -29.62 2.50 5.19
C ASP A 43 -29.37 2.09 6.65
N ASN A 44 -29.42 0.77 6.95
CA ASN A 44 -29.12 0.26 8.28
C ASN A 44 -27.62 0.09 8.54
N ILE A 45 -26.76 0.36 7.55
CA ILE A 45 -25.30 0.14 7.63
C ILE A 45 -24.56 1.42 7.24
N ILE A 46 -24.02 2.11 8.25
CA ILE A 46 -23.25 3.34 8.07
C ILE A 46 -21.94 3.06 7.33
N HIS A 47 -21.68 3.81 6.26
CA HIS A 47 -20.40 3.80 5.57
C HIS A 47 -19.42 4.77 6.23
N VAL A 48 -18.15 4.39 6.39
CA VAL A 48 -17.14 5.23 7.07
C VAL A 48 -16.95 6.59 6.36
N ALA A 49 -17.08 6.62 5.03
CA ALA A 49 -17.03 7.84 4.22
C ALA A 49 -18.40 8.55 4.06
N GLY A 50 -19.46 8.08 4.73
CA GLY A 50 -20.82 8.63 4.64
C GLY A 50 -21.60 8.27 3.36
N LYS A 51 -20.93 7.77 2.32
CA LYS A 51 -21.52 7.21 1.10
C LYS A 51 -20.73 6.00 0.62
N VAL A 52 -21.42 5.01 0.05
CA VAL A 52 -20.79 3.86 -0.61
C VAL A 52 -20.23 4.30 -1.95
N ASN A 53 -18.91 4.18 -2.14
CA ASN A 53 -18.26 4.35 -3.44
C ASN A 53 -17.15 3.30 -3.61
N PRO A 54 -17.44 2.19 -4.33
CA PRO A 54 -16.50 1.09 -4.49
C PRO A 54 -15.15 1.50 -5.07
N ALA A 55 -15.14 2.43 -6.03
CA ALA A 55 -13.91 2.86 -6.68
C ALA A 55 -13.03 3.66 -5.72
N GLU A 56 -13.64 4.59 -4.96
CA GLU A 56 -12.91 5.35 -3.95
C GLU A 56 -12.39 4.45 -2.81
N ASP A 57 -13.15 3.44 -2.39
CA ASP A 57 -12.70 2.51 -1.34
C ASP A 57 -11.48 1.70 -1.80
N ILE A 58 -11.48 1.27 -3.07
CA ILE A 58 -10.33 0.60 -3.68
C ILE A 58 -9.10 1.52 -3.69
N ASP A 59 -9.28 2.75 -4.15
CA ASP A 59 -8.22 3.75 -4.25
C ASP A 59 -7.64 4.11 -2.88
N VAL A 60 -8.48 4.21 -1.85
CA VAL A 60 -8.05 4.45 -0.48
C VAL A 60 -7.12 3.35 -0.01
N ILE A 61 -7.51 2.09 -0.14
CA ILE A 61 -6.69 0.97 0.32
C ILE A 61 -5.38 0.90 -0.45
N ASN A 62 -5.42 1.03 -1.78
CA ASN A 62 -4.21 1.04 -2.60
C ASN A 62 -3.27 2.20 -2.23
N THR A 63 -3.82 3.39 -1.97
CA THR A 63 -3.02 4.56 -1.58
C THR A 63 -2.35 4.35 -0.23
N GLU A 64 -3.07 3.82 0.77
CA GLU A 64 -2.49 3.57 2.09
C GLU A 64 -1.41 2.50 2.06
N LEU A 65 -1.59 1.43 1.27
CA LEU A 65 -0.57 0.41 1.06
C LEU A 65 0.68 0.99 0.36
N ALA A 66 0.47 1.76 -0.71
CA ALA A 66 1.57 2.41 -1.43
C ALA A 66 2.35 3.40 -0.55
N LEU A 67 1.67 4.14 0.33
CA LEU A 67 2.31 5.03 1.30
C LEU A 67 3.13 4.28 2.35
N ALA A 68 2.63 3.15 2.84
CA ALA A 68 3.35 2.30 3.79
C ALA A 68 4.59 1.64 3.15
N ASP A 69 4.49 1.23 1.90
CA ASP A 69 5.62 0.72 1.12
C ASP A 69 6.65 1.83 0.89
N LEU A 70 6.22 3.05 0.54
CA LEU A 70 7.13 4.18 0.37
C LEU A 70 7.94 4.48 1.64
N ASP A 71 7.31 4.60 2.82
CA ASP A 71 8.03 4.83 4.08
C ASP A 71 9.06 3.71 4.35
N THR A 72 8.70 2.47 4.03
CA THR A 72 9.60 1.32 4.17
C THR A 72 10.80 1.42 3.22
N CYS A 73 10.56 1.78 1.96
CA CYS A 73 11.60 2.00 0.96
C CYS A 73 12.53 3.16 1.32
N GLU A 74 11.99 4.29 1.77
CA GLU A 74 12.78 5.47 2.19
C GLU A 74 13.71 5.13 3.37
N ARG A 75 13.19 4.41 4.38
CA ARG A 75 14.01 3.92 5.50
C ARG A 75 15.11 2.96 5.04
N ALA A 76 14.79 2.08 4.09
CA ALA A 76 15.77 1.17 3.52
C ALA A 76 16.87 1.93 2.76
N ILE A 77 16.50 2.87 1.89
CA ILE A 77 17.42 3.75 1.15
C ILE A 77 18.36 4.46 2.12
N HIS A 78 17.83 5.14 3.14
CA HIS A 78 18.66 5.88 4.09
C HIS A 78 19.68 4.99 4.83
N ARG A 79 19.29 3.74 5.16
CA ARG A 79 20.17 2.75 5.81
C ARG A 79 21.26 2.24 4.85
N VAL A 80 20.89 1.90 3.63
CA VAL A 80 21.80 1.31 2.62
C VAL A 80 22.75 2.37 2.06
N GLN A 81 22.29 3.61 1.91
CA GLN A 81 23.08 4.73 1.38
C GLN A 81 24.35 4.98 2.21
N LYS A 82 24.30 4.81 3.54
CA LYS A 82 25.48 4.92 4.41
C LYS A 82 26.53 3.83 4.11
N LYS A 83 26.09 2.60 3.87
CA LYS A 83 26.96 1.47 3.53
C LYS A 83 27.54 1.61 2.11
N ALA A 84 26.72 2.03 1.16
CA ALA A 84 27.13 2.28 -0.22
C ALA A 84 28.22 3.37 -0.32
N LYS A 85 28.11 4.44 0.49
CA LYS A 85 29.16 5.48 0.61
C LYS A 85 30.47 4.92 1.19
N GLY A 86 30.40 3.90 2.03
CA GLY A 86 31.56 3.18 2.59
C GLY A 86 32.28 2.25 1.61
N GLY A 87 31.83 2.16 0.35
CA GLY A 87 32.49 1.39 -0.71
C GLY A 87 31.99 -0.05 -0.88
N ASP A 88 30.98 -0.46 -0.12
CA ASP A 88 30.33 -1.76 -0.25
C ASP A 88 29.63 -1.89 -1.62
N LYS A 89 30.03 -2.90 -2.39
CA LYS A 89 29.52 -3.13 -3.76
C LYS A 89 28.10 -3.68 -3.75
N ASP A 90 27.75 -4.51 -2.77
CA ASP A 90 26.44 -5.11 -2.65
C ASP A 90 25.43 -4.03 -2.23
N ALA A 91 25.83 -3.16 -1.29
CA ALA A 91 25.02 -2.01 -0.88
C ALA A 91 24.77 -1.02 -2.04
N LYS A 92 25.72 -0.85 -2.97
CA LYS A 92 25.51 -0.02 -4.17
C LYS A 92 24.49 -0.62 -5.13
N ALA A 93 24.55 -1.94 -5.33
CA ALA A 93 23.58 -2.63 -6.17
C ALA A 93 22.17 -2.59 -5.56
N GLU A 94 22.06 -2.79 -4.24
CA GLU A 94 20.80 -2.68 -3.49
C GLU A 94 20.24 -1.26 -3.56
N LEU A 95 21.06 -0.23 -3.33
CA LEU A 95 20.64 1.17 -3.43
C LEU A 95 20.11 1.50 -4.83
N ALA A 96 20.81 1.07 -5.89
CA ALA A 96 20.37 1.30 -7.27
C ALA A 96 19.06 0.57 -7.63
N ALA A 97 18.73 -0.52 -6.92
CA ALA A 97 17.43 -1.19 -7.06
C ALA A 97 16.34 -0.42 -6.30
N LEU A 98 16.62 0.01 -5.07
CA LEU A 98 15.68 0.77 -4.24
C LEU A 98 15.33 2.14 -4.87
N GLU A 99 16.29 2.82 -5.50
CA GLU A 99 16.07 4.10 -6.18
C GLU A 99 15.20 3.98 -7.44
N LYS A 100 14.98 2.77 -7.97
CA LYS A 100 14.06 2.53 -9.10
C LYS A 100 12.61 2.37 -8.66
N MET A 101 12.35 2.24 -7.36
CA MET A 101 10.98 2.13 -6.87
C MET A 101 10.28 3.47 -7.09
N PRO A 102 9.06 3.48 -7.66
CA PRO A 102 8.35 4.72 -7.92
C PRO A 102 8.12 5.49 -6.62
N ALA A 103 8.43 6.79 -6.63
CA ALA A 103 7.94 7.71 -5.59
C ALA A 103 6.40 7.64 -5.59
N ALA A 104 5.77 7.65 -4.41
CA ALA A 104 4.34 7.40 -4.21
C ALA A 104 3.47 8.00 -5.32
N PRO A 105 2.38 7.31 -5.74
CA PRO A 105 1.44 7.85 -6.70
C PRO A 105 0.94 9.20 -6.17
N GLY A 106 1.42 10.26 -6.82
CA GLY A 106 1.03 11.63 -6.53
C GLY A 106 -0.47 11.73 -6.70
N ARG A 107 -1.08 12.40 -5.72
CA ARG A 107 -2.50 12.78 -5.68
C ARG A 107 -3.06 13.05 -7.08
N SER A 108 -4.19 12.40 -7.37
CA SER A 108 -5.04 12.48 -8.57
C SER A 108 -4.45 11.99 -9.90
N GLY A 109 -4.86 10.79 -10.32
CA GLY A 109 -5.09 10.48 -11.74
C GLY A 109 -4.28 9.35 -12.35
N ASP A 110 -3.03 9.14 -11.94
CA ASP A 110 -2.09 8.39 -12.79
C ASP A 110 -1.42 7.23 -12.05
N ALA A 111 -2.21 6.24 -11.67
CA ALA A 111 -1.73 4.87 -11.54
C ALA A 111 -2.89 3.94 -11.89
N ALA A 112 -3.31 4.01 -13.16
CA ALA A 112 -4.09 2.93 -13.76
C ALA A 112 -3.29 1.64 -13.55
N PHE A 113 -3.72 0.85 -12.57
CA PHE A 113 -3.36 -0.55 -12.45
C PHE A 113 -3.85 -1.17 -13.76
N ALA A 114 -2.96 -1.24 -14.74
CA ALA A 114 -3.24 -1.83 -16.04
C ALA A 114 -3.52 -3.30 -15.78
N GLY A 115 -4.80 -3.62 -15.66
CA GLY A 115 -5.25 -5.00 -15.70
C GLY A 115 -4.69 -5.68 -16.96
N PRO A 116 -4.44 -6.99 -16.92
CA PRO A 116 -3.79 -7.70 -18.01
C PRO A 116 -4.61 -7.79 -19.32
N ASP A 117 -5.71 -7.03 -19.46
CA ASP A 117 -6.60 -7.13 -20.60
C ASP A 117 -6.91 -5.76 -21.21
N GLY A 118 -6.08 -5.37 -22.18
CA GLY A 118 -6.25 -4.19 -23.04
C GLY A 118 -6.08 -4.51 -24.52
N ARG A 119 -6.31 -5.77 -24.93
CA ARG A 119 -6.48 -6.13 -26.34
C ARG A 119 -7.97 -6.13 -26.69
N ARG A 120 -8.48 -4.96 -27.09
CA ARG A 120 -9.34 -4.72 -28.27
C ARG A 120 -9.95 -3.32 -28.23
#